data_AF-A0A8C6KUG9-F1
#
_entry.id   AF-A0A8C6KUG9-F1
#
_cell.length_a   1.000
_cell.length_b   1.000
_cell.length_c   1.000
_cell.angle_alpha   90.00
_cell.angle_beta   90.00
_cell.angle_gamma   90.00
#
_symmetry.space_group_name_H-M   'P 1'
#
loop_
_entity.id
_entity.type
_entity.pdbx_description
1 polymer ?
#
loop_
_entity_poly.entity_id
_entity_poly.type
_entity_poly.pdbx_seq_one_letter_code
_entity_poly.pdbx_strand_id
1 'polypeptide(L)' 'DVKREKGKQKIEFLNLQFQFQRGTLFIPQVLKKCAEFIEKFGIVDGIYRLSGVTSNIQRLRYLEVVFLLRYRNKISHQ' A
#
# COMPACT_ATOMS: atom_id res chain seq x y z
N ASP A 1 23.18 22.96 15.94
CA ASP A 1 22.39 21.72 15.93
C ASP A 1 20.96 21.93 15.42
N VAL A 2 20.74 21.85 14.11
CA VAL A 2 19.40 21.89 13.51
C VAL A 2 18.93 20.44 13.30
N LYS A 3 18.16 19.92 14.27
CA LYS A 3 17.50 18.62 14.16
C LYS A 3 16.40 18.73 13.10
N ARG A 4 16.68 18.22 11.90
CA ARG A 4 15.72 18.05 10.81
C ARG A 4 14.61 17.08 11.27
N GLU A 5 13.44 17.62 11.55
CA GLU A 5 12.22 16.83 11.75
C GLU A 5 11.88 16.11 10.44
N LYS A 6 12.03 14.80 10.44
CA LYS A 6 11.62 13.96 9.31
C LYS A 6 10.10 13.97 9.27
N GLY A 7 9.55 14.69 8.29
CA GLY A 7 8.11 14.73 8.00
C GLY A 7 7.55 13.32 7.92
N LYS A 8 6.73 12.96 8.90
CA LYS A 8 5.95 11.73 8.90
C LYS A 8 4.94 11.87 7.76
N GLN A 9 5.19 11.20 6.63
CA GLN A 9 4.18 11.06 5.59
C GLN A 9 2.98 10.33 6.21
N LYS A 10 1.93 11.10 6.49
CA LYS A 10 0.65 10.59 6.99
C LYS A 10 0.04 9.77 5.87
N ILE A 11 0.12 8.45 5.99
CA ILE A 11 -0.64 7.54 5.15
C ILE A 11 -2.09 7.73 5.58
N GLU A 12 -2.87 8.47 4.80
CA GLU A 12 -4.31 8.53 4.99
C GLU A 12 -4.87 7.15 4.63
N PHE A 13 -5.31 6.42 5.65
CA PHE A 13 -6.04 5.19 5.46
C PHE A 13 -7.34 5.53 4.74
N LEU A 14 -7.46 5.10 3.49
CA LEU A 14 -8.68 5.23 2.72
C LEU A 14 -9.76 4.38 3.40
N ASN A 15 -10.69 5.03 4.09
CA ASN A 15 -11.75 4.33 4.83
C ASN A 15 -12.70 3.63 3.84
N LEU A 16 -12.79 2.30 3.93
CA LEU A 16 -13.64 1.48 3.06
C LEU A 16 -15.12 1.88 3.11
N GLN A 17 -15.61 2.43 4.24
CA GLN A 17 -17.00 2.89 4.33
C GLN A 17 -17.30 4.05 3.37
N PHE A 18 -16.35 4.95 3.13
CA PHE A 18 -16.52 6.05 2.19
C PHE A 18 -16.60 5.57 0.72
N GLN A 19 -16.03 4.41 0.40
CA GLN A 19 -16.11 3.83 -0.94
C GLN A 19 -17.48 3.21 -1.23
N PHE A 20 -18.09 2.57 -0.24
CA PHE A 20 -19.40 1.91 -0.39
C PHE A 20 -20.52 2.91 -0.71
N GLN A 21 -20.48 4.11 -0.11
CA GLN A 21 -21.45 5.19 -0.39
C GLN A 21 -21.35 5.76 -1.82
N ARG A 22 -20.21 5.57 -2.50
CA ARG A 22 -20.00 6.04 -3.88
C ARG A 22 -20.33 4.98 -4.94
N GLY A 23 -20.91 3.84 -4.55
CA GLY A 23 -21.33 2.78 -5.47
C GLY A 23 -20.20 2.14 -6.31
N THR A 24 -18.95 2.48 -6.02
CA THR A 24 -17.76 2.02 -6.75
C THR A 24 -16.87 1.29 -5.75
N LEU A 25 -16.91 -0.05 -5.78
CA LEU A 25 -16.01 -0.86 -4.98
C LEU A 25 -14.62 -0.86 -5.64
N PHE A 26 -13.88 0.24 -5.44
CA PHE A 26 -12.50 0.34 -5.94
C PHE A 26 -11.57 -0.44 -5.02
N ILE A 27 -11.24 -1.67 -5.41
CA ILE A 27 -10.24 -2.49 -4.71
C ILE A 27 -8.87 -1.84 -4.91
N PRO A 28 -8.16 -1.44 -3.83
CA PRO A 28 -6.80 -0.93 -3.94
C PRO A 28 -5.88 -1.88 -4.70
N GLN A 29 -5.08 -1.32 -5.61
CA GLN A 29 -4.21 -2.11 -6.49
C GLN A 29 -3.23 -3.01 -5.71
N VAL A 30 -2.84 -2.60 -4.50
CA VAL A 30 -2.04 -3.43 -3.58
C VAL A 30 -2.75 -4.71 -3.18
N LEU A 31 -4.02 -4.64 -2.79
CA LEU A 31 -4.76 -5.83 -2.40
C LEU A 31 -4.87 -6.79 -3.58
N LYS A 32 -5.12 -6.25 -4.78
CA LYS A 32 -5.16 -7.05 -6.01
C LYS A 32 -3.81 -7.71 -6.32
N LYS A 33 -2.69 -6.97 -6.26
CA LYS A 33 -1.36 -7.54 -6.54
C LYS A 33 -0.89 -8.52 -5.49
N CYS A 34 -1.15 -8.26 -4.21
CA CYS A 34 -0.83 -9.19 -3.14
C CYS A 34 -1.64 -10.49 -3.27
N ALA A 35 -2.94 -10.39 -3.58
CA ALA A 35 -3.78 -11.57 -3.83
C ALA A 35 -3.26 -12.40 -5.01
N GLU A 36 -3.06 -11.78 -6.18
CA GLU A 36 -2.52 -12.45 -7.37
C GLU A 36 -1.18 -13.17 -7.08
N PHE A 37 -0.30 -12.55 -6.30
CA PHE A 37 1.00 -13.12 -5.95
C PHE A 37 0.88 -14.33 -5.00
N ILE A 38 0.04 -14.22 -3.96
CA ILE A 38 -0.16 -15.30 -2.99
C ILE A 38 -0.84 -16.49 -3.65
N GLU A 39 -1.86 -16.25 -4.49
CA GLU A 39 -2.54 -17.32 -5.24
C GLU A 39 -1.57 -18.11 -6.13
N LYS A 40 -0.60 -17.43 -6.74
CA LYS A 40 0.36 -18.05 -7.66
C LYS A 40 1.57 -18.69 -6.97
N PHE A 41 2.08 -18.10 -5.89
CA PHE A 41 3.39 -18.48 -5.31
C PHE A 41 3.35 -18.71 -3.80
N GLY A 42 2.28 -18.30 -3.13
CA GLY A 42 2.18 -18.24 -1.68
C GLY A 42 1.27 -19.30 -1.10
N ILE A 43 0.98 -20.41 -1.79
CA ILE A 43 0.20 -21.51 -1.21
C ILE A 43 1.15 -22.46 -0.47
N VAL A 44 1.47 -22.12 0.78
CA VAL A 44 2.29 -22.93 1.70
C VAL A 44 1.64 -23.02 3.09
N ASP A 45 2.17 -23.84 4.00
CA ASP A 45 1.65 -23.89 5.36
C ASP A 45 1.95 -22.59 6.13
N GLY A 46 0.95 -22.05 6.82
CA GLY A 46 1.10 -20.88 7.67
C GLY A 46 1.37 -19.55 6.94
N ILE A 47 0.95 -19.38 5.68
CA ILE A 47 1.30 -18.20 4.84
C ILE A 47 0.97 -16.83 5.42
N TYR A 48 -0.08 -16.75 6.23
CA TYR A 48 -0.50 -15.52 6.91
C TYR A 48 0.01 -15.44 8.36
N ARG A 49 0.61 -16.53 8.86
CA ARG A 49 1.17 -16.66 10.22
C ARG A 49 2.68 -16.40 10.24
N LEU A 50 3.39 -16.84 9.20
CA LEU A 50 4.83 -16.66 9.07
C LEU A 50 5.16 -15.17 8.82
N SER A 51 6.13 -14.65 9.56
CA SER A 51 6.58 -13.27 9.41
C SER A 51 7.66 -13.16 8.33
N GLY A 52 7.43 -12.26 7.37
CA GLY A 52 8.46 -11.84 6.43
C GLY A 52 9.52 -10.96 7.08
N VAL A 53 10.65 -10.76 6.40
CA VAL A 53 11.73 -9.88 6.88
C VAL A 53 11.22 -8.42 6.95
N THR A 54 11.29 -7.81 8.13
CA THR A 54 10.75 -6.47 8.40
C THR A 54 11.20 -5.39 7.41
N SER A 55 12.48 -5.39 7.03
CA SER A 55 13.04 -4.42 6.07
C SER A 55 12.42 -4.57 4.67
N ASN A 56 12.12 -5.79 4.23
CA ASN A 56 11.46 -6.05 2.96
C ASN A 56 10.01 -5.54 2.98
N ILE A 57 9.29 -5.78 4.08
CA ILE A 57 7.90 -5.29 4.24
C ILE A 57 7.87 -3.75 4.27
N GLN A 58 8.83 -3.10 4.93
CA GLN A 58 8.94 -1.64 4.93
C GLN A 58 9.26 -1.10 3.53
N ARG A 59 10.17 -1.74 2.79
CA ARG A 59 10.51 -1.34 1.42
C ARG A 59 9.31 -1.44 0.48
N LEU A 60 8.54 -2.53 0.54
CA LEU A 60 7.31 -2.71 -0.25
C LEU A 60 6.30 -1.61 0.03
N ARG A 61 6.04 -1.31 1.32
CA ARG A 61 5.14 -0.22 1.73
C ARG A 61 5.60 1.14 1.19
N TYR A 62 6.89 1.46 1.29
CA TYR A 62 7.40 2.73 0.80
C TYR A 62 7.32 2.83 -0.73
N LEU A 63 7.68 1.77 -1.46
CA LEU A 63 7.59 1.74 -2.93
C LEU A 63 6.16 1.97 -3.41
N GLU A 64 5.19 1.35 -2.73
CA GLU A 64 3.78 1.50 -3.06
C GLU A 64 3.26 2.92 -2.78
N VAL A 65 3.62 3.51 -1.64
CA VAL A 65 3.28 4.91 -1.31
C VAL A 65 3.91 5.88 -2.31
N VAL A 66 5.17 5.66 -2.69
CA VAL A 66 5.84 6.48 -3.72
C VAL A 66 5.17 6.34 -5.08
N PHE A 67 4.70 5.14 -5.44
CA PHE A 67 3.95 4.92 -6.68
C PHE A 67 2.63 5.69 -6.69
N LEU A 68 1.85 5.63 -5.61
CA LEU A 68 0.59 6.37 -5.48
C LEU A 68 0.81 7.89 -5.48
N LEU A 69 1.85 8.39 -4.80
CA LEU A 69 2.19 9.82 -4.83
C LEU A 69 2.58 10.28 -6.23
N ARG A 70 3.36 9.49 -6.97
CA ARG A 70 3.69 9.78 -8.38
C ARG A 70 2.46 9.74 -9.26
N TYR A 71 1.57 8.76 -9.08
CA TYR A 71 0.33 8.66 -9.84
C TYR A 71 -0.61 9.84 -9.58
N ARG A 72 -0.77 10.26 -8.32
CA ARG A 72 -1.57 11.43 -7.94
C ARG A 72 -0.99 12.72 -8.53
N ASN A 73 0.32 12.93 -8.44
CA ASN A 73 0.97 14.10 -9.04
C ASN A 73 0.82 14.13 -10.57
N LYS A 74 0.80 12.97 -11.23
CA LYS A 74 0.55 12.88 -12.68
C LYS A 74 -0.86 13.35 -13.06
N ILE A 75 -1.87 13.05 -12.26
CA ILE A 75 -3.26 13.53 -12.46
C ILE A 75 -3.38 15.02 -12.19
N SER A 76 -2.66 15.56 -11.20
CA SER A 76 -2.71 17.01 -10.87
C SER A 76 -2.03 17.92 -11.91
N HIS A 77 -1.23 17.37 -12.82
CA HIS A 77 -0.55 18.09 -13.89
C HIS A 77 -1.13 17.80 -15.28
N GLN A 78 -2.32 17.22 -15.35
CA GLN A 78 -3.05 16.90 -16.57
C GLN A 78 -4.40 17.62 -16.56
#